data_AF-A0A3D3R3S1-F1
#
_entry.id   AF-A0A3D3R3S1-F1
#
_cell.length_a   1.000
_cell.length_b   1.000
_cell.length_c   1.000
_cell.angle_alpha   90.00
_cell.angle_beta   90.00
_cell.angle_gamma   90.00
#
_symmetry.space_group_name_H-M   'P 1'
#
loop_
_entity.id
_entity.type
_entity.pdbx_description
1 polymer ?
#
loop_
_entity_poly.entity_id
_entity_poly.type
_entity_poly.pdbx_seq_one_letter_code
_entity_poly.pdbx_strand_id
1 'polypeptide(L)'
;MHVPPSTRYYHGAVIRGGFVGYGMYYPGWYAAHPGVWYVPGWPAGYAWSACTWNSMMAWLTLANSQPLYYDYGNNVVYQDNSVYVNNQDVGSAEEYTQQASQLASQGAAADVSNQKDWMPLGVFALSPSGQTKPDSTVELAVDAQGIIRGNFTDTKTNKTQQVEGSVDKKTQRAAWTVGDDKNTVYDTGIYNLTKDEAPLLVHIGKDETQQWLMVRITQKDKDKSSSTSASE
;
A
#
# COMPACT_ATOMS: atom_id res chain seq x y z
N MET A 1 17.16 -9.16 -1.01
CA MET A 1 16.92 -10.63 -1.04
C MET A 1 15.54 -10.86 -1.64
N HIS A 2 15.40 -11.76 -2.62
CA HIS A 2 14.09 -12.04 -3.21
C HIS A 2 13.19 -12.82 -2.24
N VAL A 3 11.93 -12.41 -2.11
CA VAL A 3 10.90 -13.15 -1.35
C VAL A 3 9.93 -13.81 -2.34
N PRO A 4 9.91 -15.15 -2.50
CA PRO A 4 9.06 -15.81 -3.49
C PRO A 4 7.55 -15.65 -3.24
N PRO A 5 6.71 -15.74 -4.28
CA PRO A 5 5.25 -15.68 -4.14
C PRO A 5 4.67 -16.70 -3.13
N SER A 6 5.22 -17.91 -3.06
CA SER A 6 4.78 -18.94 -2.11
C SER A 6 5.00 -18.54 -0.65
N THR A 7 6.13 -17.91 -0.34
CA THR A 7 6.42 -17.37 0.99
C THR A 7 5.46 -16.22 1.34
N ARG A 8 5.20 -15.32 0.38
CA ARG A 8 4.22 -14.23 0.57
C ARG A 8 2.83 -14.78 0.87
N TYR A 9 2.38 -15.76 0.08
CA TYR A 9 1.10 -16.43 0.26
C TYR A 9 0.98 -17.06 1.66
N TYR A 10 1.99 -17.80 2.11
CA TYR A 10 1.99 -18.40 3.45
C TYR A 10 1.92 -17.33 4.55
N HIS A 11 2.74 -16.28 4.48
CA HIS A 11 2.67 -15.18 5.44
C HIS A 11 1.32 -14.46 5.40
N GLY A 12 0.77 -14.23 4.21
CA GLY A 12 -0.54 -13.63 4.01
C GLY A 12 -1.66 -14.41 4.67
N ALA A 13 -1.65 -15.74 4.56
CA ALA A 13 -2.60 -16.61 5.24
C ALA A 13 -2.53 -16.48 6.78
N VAL A 14 -1.31 -16.50 7.35
CA VAL A 14 -1.11 -16.32 8.80
C VAL A 14 -1.57 -14.93 9.25
N ILE A 15 -1.20 -13.89 8.51
CA ILE A 15 -1.55 -12.50 8.80
C ILE A 15 -3.08 -12.30 8.82
N ARG A 16 -3.79 -12.81 7.81
CA ARG A 16 -5.27 -12.73 7.77
C ARG A 16 -5.92 -13.49 8.91
N GLY A 17 -5.42 -14.68 9.23
CA GLY A 17 -5.94 -15.50 10.33
C GLY A 17 -5.80 -14.84 11.71
N GLY A 18 -4.72 -14.06 11.91
CA GLY A 18 -4.46 -13.34 13.16
C GLY A 18 -4.95 -11.88 13.19
N PHE A 19 -5.58 -11.38 12.14
CA PHE A 19 -6.00 -9.98 12.07
C PHE A 19 -7.22 -9.73 12.97
N VAL A 20 -7.18 -8.70 13.79
CA VAL A 20 -8.28 -8.34 14.73
C VAL A 20 -8.89 -6.95 14.45
N GLY A 21 -8.31 -6.20 13.52
CA GLY A 21 -8.61 -4.80 13.23
C GLY A 21 -9.87 -4.54 12.39
N TYR A 22 -10.81 -5.48 12.30
CA TYR A 22 -11.93 -5.42 11.34
C TYR A 22 -12.93 -4.27 11.57
N GLY A 23 -12.87 -3.59 12.71
CA GLY A 23 -13.67 -2.40 13.01
C GLY A 23 -13.08 -1.08 12.50
N MET A 24 -11.83 -1.08 12.01
CA MET A 24 -11.19 0.12 11.46
C MET A 24 -11.86 0.58 10.16
N TYR A 25 -11.74 1.86 9.83
CA TYR A 25 -12.17 2.42 8.53
C TYR A 25 -13.68 2.23 8.24
N TYR A 26 -14.49 2.25 9.29
CA TYR A 26 -15.95 2.36 9.24
C TYR A 26 -16.40 3.74 9.74
N PRO A 27 -17.63 4.19 9.42
CA PRO A 27 -18.13 5.50 9.82
C PRO A 27 -17.92 5.83 11.31
N GLY A 28 -18.21 4.87 12.21
CA GLY A 28 -17.98 5.05 13.65
C GLY A 28 -16.51 5.15 14.04
N TRP A 29 -15.62 4.45 13.32
CA TRP A 29 -14.18 4.55 13.53
C TRP A 29 -13.66 5.93 13.09
N TYR A 30 -14.02 6.42 11.89
CA TYR A 30 -13.62 7.77 11.45
C TYR A 30 -14.12 8.85 12.40
N ALA A 31 -15.37 8.74 12.90
CA ALA A 31 -15.92 9.67 13.87
C ALA A 31 -15.15 9.69 15.21
N ALA A 32 -14.57 8.56 15.60
CA ALA A 32 -13.77 8.44 16.83
C ALA A 32 -12.30 8.88 16.67
N HIS A 33 -11.83 9.12 15.45
CA HIS A 33 -10.44 9.48 15.15
C HIS A 33 -10.40 10.83 14.43
N PRO A 34 -10.56 11.96 15.15
CA PRO A 34 -10.55 13.28 14.52
C PRO A 34 -9.21 13.56 13.82
N GLY A 35 -9.26 14.17 12.64
CA GLY A 35 -8.08 14.51 11.85
C GLY A 35 -7.58 13.41 10.92
N VAL A 36 -8.17 12.22 10.94
CA VAL A 36 -7.90 11.19 9.92
C VAL A 36 -8.52 11.57 8.58
N TRP A 37 -7.99 11.01 7.49
CA TRP A 37 -8.57 11.19 6.17
C TRP A 37 -9.81 10.31 6.01
N TYR A 38 -10.86 10.80 5.34
CA TYR A 38 -12.03 9.98 5.00
C TYR A 38 -12.77 10.56 3.80
N VAL A 39 -13.60 9.75 3.15
CA VAL A 39 -14.48 10.16 2.05
C VAL A 39 -15.92 10.17 2.54
N PRO A 40 -16.58 11.33 2.68
CA PRO A 40 -17.94 11.40 3.23
C PRO A 40 -18.99 10.58 2.47
N GLY A 41 -18.78 10.37 1.16
CA GLY A 41 -19.72 9.66 0.29
C GLY A 41 -19.57 8.14 0.28
N TRP A 42 -18.55 7.59 0.93
CA TRP A 42 -18.31 6.16 0.93
C TRP A 42 -19.33 5.42 1.82
N PRO A 43 -20.01 4.37 1.31
CA PRO A 43 -20.83 3.52 2.16
C PRO A 43 -19.97 2.78 3.19
N ALA A 44 -20.60 2.34 4.29
CA ALA A 44 -19.92 1.60 5.35
C ALA A 44 -19.16 0.38 4.79
N GLY A 45 -17.86 0.30 5.08
CA GLY A 45 -16.99 -0.78 4.63
C GLY A 45 -16.43 -0.62 3.23
N TYR A 46 -16.74 0.45 2.49
CA TYR A 46 -16.28 0.62 1.11
C TYR A 46 -14.76 0.73 0.98
N ALA A 47 -14.08 1.31 1.98
CA ALA A 47 -12.62 1.34 2.09
C ALA A 47 -11.95 -0.04 1.98
N TRP A 48 -12.66 -1.10 2.38
CA TRP A 48 -12.18 -2.48 2.34
C TRP A 48 -12.37 -3.16 0.97
N SER A 49 -12.97 -2.46 0.00
CA SER A 49 -13.19 -3.00 -1.34
C SER A 49 -11.87 -3.22 -2.06
N ALA A 50 -11.70 -4.41 -2.65
CA ALA A 50 -10.53 -4.70 -3.47
C ALA A 50 -10.61 -3.96 -4.80
N CYS A 51 -9.56 -3.20 -5.13
CA CYS A 51 -9.40 -2.63 -6.46
C CYS A 51 -8.95 -3.72 -7.44
N THR A 52 -9.64 -3.83 -8.59
CA THR A 52 -9.19 -4.68 -9.70
C THR A 52 -8.31 -3.89 -10.66
N TRP A 53 -7.45 -4.57 -11.43
CA TRP A 53 -6.67 -3.90 -12.47
C TRP A 53 -7.55 -3.18 -13.49
N ASN A 54 -8.66 -3.79 -13.91
CA ASN A 54 -9.58 -3.16 -14.87
C ASN A 54 -10.19 -1.86 -14.30
N SER A 55 -10.57 -1.87 -13.03
CA SER A 55 -11.07 -0.67 -12.33
C SER A 55 -9.98 0.40 -12.23
N MET A 56 -8.77 0.02 -11.81
CA MET A 56 -7.61 0.94 -11.71
C MET A 56 -7.27 1.57 -13.05
N MET A 57 -7.19 0.77 -14.11
CA MET A 57 -6.86 1.23 -15.46
C MET A 57 -7.91 2.21 -15.98
N ALA A 58 -9.19 1.92 -15.78
CA ALA A 58 -10.27 2.82 -16.16
C ALA A 58 -10.23 4.13 -15.35
N TRP A 59 -10.05 4.04 -14.04
CA TRP A 59 -10.03 5.18 -13.13
C TRP A 59 -8.89 6.16 -13.39
N LEU A 60 -7.68 5.63 -13.59
CA LEU A 60 -6.48 6.43 -13.83
C LEU A 60 -6.28 6.80 -15.31
N THR A 61 -7.25 6.48 -16.17
CA THR A 61 -7.22 6.71 -17.62
C THR A 61 -5.99 6.10 -18.31
N LEU A 62 -5.58 4.90 -17.88
CA LEU A 62 -4.39 4.18 -18.37
C LEU A 62 -4.72 3.30 -19.59
N ALA A 63 -5.59 3.76 -20.48
CA ALA A 63 -6.11 2.95 -21.59
C ALA A 63 -4.99 2.23 -22.37
N ASN A 64 -5.16 0.93 -22.60
CA ASN A 64 -4.21 0.05 -23.30
C ASN A 64 -2.85 -0.17 -22.59
N SER A 65 -2.69 0.25 -21.33
CA SER A 65 -1.47 -0.03 -20.57
C SER A 65 -1.45 -1.47 -20.09
N GLN A 66 -0.34 -2.18 -20.32
CA GLN A 66 -0.10 -3.49 -19.72
C GLN A 66 0.30 -3.31 -18.25
N PRO A 67 -0.17 -4.17 -17.33
CA PRO A 67 0.16 -4.06 -15.92
C PRO A 67 1.65 -4.31 -15.68
N LEU A 68 2.30 -3.43 -14.93
CA LEU A 68 3.67 -3.61 -14.45
C LEU A 68 3.66 -4.17 -13.03
N TYR A 69 4.08 -5.42 -12.89
CA TYR A 69 4.29 -6.04 -11.57
C TYR A 69 5.71 -5.77 -11.09
N TYR A 70 5.86 -5.28 -9.86
CA TYR A 70 7.15 -5.02 -9.23
C TYR A 70 7.50 -6.15 -8.27
N ASP A 71 8.53 -6.92 -8.57
CA ASP A 71 8.97 -8.07 -7.78
C ASP A 71 10.45 -7.92 -7.40
N TYR A 72 10.68 -7.41 -6.20
CA TYR A 72 12.02 -7.09 -5.73
C TYR A 72 12.88 -8.35 -5.53
N GLY A 73 14.10 -8.28 -6.06
CA GLY A 73 15.03 -9.40 -6.19
C GLY A 73 14.73 -10.37 -7.34
N ASN A 74 13.70 -10.11 -8.16
CA ASN A 74 13.36 -10.91 -9.34
C ASN A 74 13.40 -10.04 -10.60
N ASN A 75 12.35 -9.25 -10.86
CA ASN A 75 12.32 -8.34 -12.00
C ASN A 75 12.69 -6.90 -11.64
N VAL A 76 12.80 -6.58 -10.34
CA VAL A 76 13.43 -5.35 -9.84
C VAL A 76 14.70 -5.75 -9.09
N VAL A 77 15.87 -5.48 -9.65
CA VAL A 77 17.16 -5.96 -9.13
C VAL A 77 18.07 -4.78 -8.85
N TYR A 78 18.63 -4.75 -7.63
CA TYR A 78 19.68 -3.81 -7.24
C TYR A 78 21.01 -4.53 -7.44
N GLN A 79 21.86 -3.99 -8.33
CA GLN A 79 23.15 -4.58 -8.68
C GLN A 79 24.15 -3.48 -9.00
N ASP A 80 25.35 -3.55 -8.40
CA ASP A 80 26.47 -2.64 -8.70
C ASP A 80 26.08 -1.15 -8.65
N ASN A 81 25.27 -0.78 -7.65
CA ASN A 81 24.67 0.56 -7.45
C ASN A 81 23.61 0.98 -8.48
N SER A 82 23.32 0.18 -9.50
CA SER A 82 22.19 0.38 -10.43
C SER A 82 20.96 -0.41 -10.02
N VAL A 83 19.79 0.08 -10.43
CA VAL A 83 18.50 -0.59 -10.30
C VAL A 83 18.03 -0.97 -11.70
N TYR A 84 17.65 -2.23 -11.85
CA TYR A 84 17.12 -2.77 -13.10
C TYR A 84 15.65 -3.13 -12.91
N VAL A 85 14.77 -2.65 -13.79
CA VAL A 85 13.36 -3.05 -13.86
C VAL A 85 13.13 -3.78 -15.19
N ASN A 86 12.76 -5.06 -15.14
CA ASN A 86 12.65 -5.94 -16.30
C ASN A 86 13.92 -5.89 -17.19
N ASN A 87 15.09 -6.01 -16.54
CA ASN A 87 16.41 -5.96 -17.17
C ASN A 87 16.78 -4.62 -17.85
N GLN A 88 15.98 -3.57 -17.67
CA GLN A 88 16.31 -2.22 -18.11
C GLN A 88 16.89 -1.42 -16.94
N ASP A 89 18.05 -0.79 -17.14
CA ASP A 89 18.63 0.12 -16.16
C ASP A 89 17.71 1.34 -16.00
N VAL A 90 17.29 1.63 -14.77
CA VAL A 90 16.43 2.77 -14.43
C VAL A 90 17.15 3.81 -13.56
N GLY A 91 18.48 3.71 -13.47
CA GLY A 91 19.33 4.60 -12.69
C GLY A 91 19.88 3.94 -11.43
N SER A 92 20.57 4.72 -10.63
CA SER A 92 21.17 4.28 -9.37
C SER A 92 20.15 3.97 -8.28
N ALA A 93 20.57 3.24 -7.25
CA ALA A 93 19.75 3.00 -6.05
C ALA A 93 19.31 4.31 -5.36
N GLU A 94 20.19 5.30 -5.35
CA GLU A 94 19.89 6.63 -4.82
C GLU A 94 18.84 7.34 -5.69
N GLU A 95 19.00 7.37 -7.02
CA GLU A 95 18.03 7.98 -7.93
C GLU A 95 16.66 7.29 -7.85
N TYR A 96 16.62 5.96 -7.72
CA TYR A 96 15.37 5.21 -7.58
C TYR A 96 14.60 5.57 -6.29
N THR A 97 15.34 5.79 -5.19
CA THR A 97 14.82 6.24 -3.90
C THR A 97 14.37 7.70 -3.95
N GLN A 98 15.13 8.57 -4.61
CA GLN A 98 14.77 9.97 -4.82
C GLN A 98 13.50 10.10 -5.67
N GLN A 99 13.34 9.28 -6.72
CA GLN A 99 12.11 9.24 -7.52
C GLN A 99 10.88 8.89 -6.66
N ALA A 100 10.98 7.90 -5.77
CA ALA A 100 9.89 7.56 -4.84
C ALA A 100 9.57 8.73 -3.91
N SER A 101 10.60 9.38 -3.37
CA SER A 101 10.46 10.52 -2.46
C SER A 101 9.80 11.73 -3.14
N GLN A 102 10.19 12.03 -4.39
CA GLN A 102 9.59 13.07 -5.20
C GLN A 102 8.12 12.74 -5.52
N LEU A 103 7.82 11.48 -5.85
CA LEU A 103 6.46 11.04 -6.13
C LEU A 103 5.55 11.17 -4.90
N ALA A 104 6.03 10.77 -3.73
CA ALA A 104 5.29 10.97 -2.49
C ALA A 104 5.07 12.46 -2.17
N SER A 105 6.10 13.29 -2.38
CA SER A 105 6.05 14.74 -2.15
C SER A 105 5.07 15.46 -3.09
N GLN A 106 5.01 15.06 -4.37
CA GLN A 106 4.02 15.57 -5.33
C GLN A 106 2.59 15.29 -4.83
N GLY A 107 2.37 14.11 -4.28
CA GLY A 107 1.13 13.71 -3.66
C GLY A 107 0.73 14.56 -2.46
N ALA A 108 1.68 14.81 -1.56
CA ALA A 108 1.48 15.65 -0.37
C ALA A 108 1.15 17.11 -0.75
N ALA A 109 1.81 17.64 -1.78
CA ALA A 109 1.58 19.00 -2.25
C ALA A 109 0.27 19.21 -3.05
N ALA A 110 -0.42 18.13 -3.43
CA ALA A 110 -1.63 18.21 -4.24
C ALA A 110 -2.81 18.83 -3.48
N ASP A 111 -3.55 19.70 -4.18
CA ASP A 111 -4.82 20.23 -3.68
C ASP A 111 -5.89 19.15 -3.71
N VAL A 112 -6.35 18.74 -2.53
CA VAL A 112 -7.38 17.72 -2.33
C VAL A 112 -8.71 18.32 -1.84
N SER A 113 -9.00 19.57 -2.21
CA SER A 113 -10.27 20.25 -1.91
C SER A 113 -11.50 19.46 -2.37
N ASN A 114 -11.38 18.62 -3.40
CA ASN A 114 -12.38 17.62 -3.75
C ASN A 114 -12.15 16.28 -3.01
N GLN A 115 -12.83 16.12 -1.88
CA GLN A 115 -12.80 14.88 -1.10
C GLN A 115 -13.81 13.81 -1.56
N LYS A 116 -14.53 14.01 -2.68
CA LYS A 116 -15.67 13.14 -3.05
C LYS A 116 -15.32 12.06 -4.08
N ASP A 117 -14.32 12.29 -4.93
CA ASP A 117 -14.03 11.43 -6.07
C ASP A 117 -12.77 10.57 -5.84
N TRP A 118 -12.90 9.59 -4.94
CA TRP A 118 -11.82 8.69 -4.55
C TRP A 118 -12.22 7.23 -4.74
N MET A 119 -11.35 6.46 -5.38
CA MET A 119 -11.48 5.01 -5.49
C MET A 119 -10.67 4.32 -4.40
N PRO A 120 -11.27 3.40 -3.62
CA PRO A 120 -10.53 2.62 -2.64
C PRO A 120 -9.55 1.67 -3.34
N LEU A 121 -8.31 1.66 -2.87
CA LEU A 121 -7.29 0.65 -3.23
C LEU A 121 -7.37 -0.56 -2.31
N GLY A 122 -7.90 -0.35 -1.10
CA GLY A 122 -8.19 -1.38 -0.10
C GLY A 122 -7.49 -1.09 1.22
N VAL A 123 -7.65 -2.04 2.14
CA VAL A 123 -6.99 -2.07 3.43
C VAL A 123 -5.94 -3.18 3.43
N PHE A 124 -4.74 -2.86 3.88
CA PHE A 124 -3.61 -3.78 3.90
C PHE A 124 -2.97 -3.81 5.29
N ALA A 125 -2.70 -5.00 5.81
CA ALA A 125 -1.74 -5.16 6.91
C ALA A 125 -0.31 -5.12 6.33
N LEU A 126 0.60 -4.44 7.03
CA LEU A 126 1.99 -4.31 6.61
C LEU A 126 2.91 -5.09 7.56
N SER A 127 3.82 -5.88 7.00
CA SER A 127 4.86 -6.56 7.77
C SER A 127 6.23 -6.46 7.10
N PRO A 128 7.33 -6.30 7.86
CA PRO A 128 8.67 -6.52 7.32
C PRO A 128 8.79 -7.95 6.76
N SER A 129 9.59 -8.12 5.70
CA SER A 129 9.81 -9.44 5.11
C SER A 129 10.28 -10.45 6.16
N GLY A 130 9.70 -11.66 6.16
CA GLY A 130 9.99 -12.70 7.15
C GLY A 130 9.13 -12.63 8.42
N GLN A 131 8.35 -11.57 8.62
CA GLN A 131 7.46 -11.42 9.77
C GLN A 131 5.99 -11.70 9.40
N THR A 132 5.28 -12.38 10.29
CA THR A 132 3.86 -12.75 10.13
C THR A 132 2.94 -12.04 11.12
N LYS A 133 3.49 -11.19 12.00
CA LYS A 133 2.74 -10.34 12.91
C LYS A 133 2.86 -8.89 12.43
N PRO A 134 1.83 -8.34 11.77
CA PRO A 134 1.87 -6.97 11.29
C PRO A 134 1.61 -6.02 12.46
N ASP A 135 2.43 -4.99 12.58
CA ASP A 135 2.28 -3.95 13.60
C ASP A 135 1.61 -2.69 13.05
N SER A 136 1.20 -2.71 11.78
CA SER A 136 0.51 -1.61 11.13
C SER A 136 -0.51 -2.07 10.10
N THR A 137 -1.53 -1.24 9.90
CA THR A 137 -2.56 -1.40 8.87
C THR A 137 -2.70 -0.09 8.11
N VAL A 138 -2.79 -0.14 6.79
CA VAL A 138 -2.97 1.03 5.94
C VAL A 138 -4.26 0.92 5.13
N GLU A 139 -5.07 1.97 5.17
CA GLU A 139 -6.13 2.25 4.21
C GLU A 139 -5.55 3.12 3.10
N LEU A 140 -5.80 2.75 1.84
CA LEU A 140 -5.35 3.52 0.68
C LEU A 140 -6.50 3.81 -0.28
N ALA A 141 -6.47 5.00 -0.87
CA ALA A 141 -7.39 5.46 -1.91
C ALA A 141 -6.65 6.29 -2.95
N VAL A 142 -7.22 6.39 -4.15
CA VAL A 142 -6.64 7.19 -5.24
C VAL A 142 -7.71 7.99 -5.98
N ASP A 143 -7.41 9.24 -6.34
CA ASP A 143 -8.25 10.05 -7.23
C ASP A 143 -7.92 9.79 -8.72
N ALA A 144 -8.63 10.44 -9.64
CA ALA A 144 -8.43 10.24 -11.08
C ALA A 144 -7.08 10.81 -11.58
N GLN A 145 -6.51 11.77 -10.84
CA GLN A 145 -5.22 12.40 -11.12
C GLN A 145 -4.05 11.51 -10.68
N GLY A 146 -4.31 10.52 -9.81
CA GLY A 146 -3.31 9.63 -9.26
C GLY A 146 -2.80 10.07 -7.89
N ILE A 147 -3.45 11.02 -7.23
CA ILE A 147 -3.12 11.39 -5.85
C ILE A 147 -3.60 10.28 -4.93
N ILE A 148 -2.75 9.89 -3.98
CA ILE A 148 -3.02 8.90 -2.96
C ILE A 148 -3.29 9.60 -1.63
N ARG A 149 -4.36 9.18 -0.97
CA ARG A 149 -4.69 9.51 0.42
C ARG A 149 -5.11 8.25 1.16
N GLY A 150 -5.15 8.34 2.47
CA GLY A 150 -5.47 7.21 3.32
C GLY A 150 -5.08 7.42 4.76
N ASN A 151 -5.04 6.32 5.50
CA ASN A 151 -4.71 6.31 6.91
C ASN A 151 -3.78 5.14 7.22
N PHE A 152 -2.68 5.42 7.89
CA PHE A 152 -1.79 4.42 8.47
C PHE A 152 -2.08 4.33 9.96
N THR A 153 -2.38 3.14 10.45
CA THR A 153 -2.66 2.87 11.87
C THR A 153 -1.62 1.91 12.42
N ASP A 154 -0.85 2.37 13.42
CA ASP A 154 0.00 1.51 14.24
C ASP A 154 -0.89 0.72 15.20
N THR A 155 -0.89 -0.61 15.08
CA THR A 155 -1.83 -1.48 15.81
C THR A 155 -1.39 -1.74 17.25
N LYS A 156 -0.14 -1.42 17.61
CA LYS A 156 0.37 -1.54 18.99
C LYS A 156 -0.02 -0.34 19.84
N THR A 157 0.07 0.85 19.26
CA THR A 157 -0.17 2.13 19.94
C THR A 157 -1.56 2.69 19.67
N ASN A 158 -2.28 2.11 18.71
CA ASN A 158 -3.57 2.59 18.22
C ASN A 158 -3.53 4.06 17.76
N LYS A 159 -2.37 4.48 17.23
CA LYS A 159 -2.19 5.80 16.65
C LYS A 159 -2.41 5.74 15.15
N THR A 160 -3.16 6.70 14.62
CA THR A 160 -3.40 6.86 13.19
C THR A 160 -2.76 8.15 12.70
N GLN A 161 -2.12 8.07 11.53
CA GLN A 161 -1.60 9.21 10.80
C GLN A 161 -2.09 9.16 9.35
N GLN A 162 -2.24 10.31 8.72
CA GLN A 162 -2.66 10.39 7.32
C GLN A 162 -1.57 9.86 6.39
N VAL A 163 -1.99 9.27 5.28
CA VAL A 163 -1.13 8.89 4.16
C VAL A 163 -1.24 9.94 3.08
N GLU A 164 -0.11 10.33 2.52
CA GLU A 164 -0.04 11.25 1.38
C GLU A 164 0.96 10.75 0.35
N GLY A 165 0.51 10.61 -0.89
CA GLY A 165 1.35 10.10 -1.96
C GLY A 165 0.75 10.30 -3.33
N SER A 166 1.37 9.73 -4.35
CA SER A 166 0.81 9.75 -5.70
C SER A 166 1.29 8.58 -6.55
N VAL A 167 0.72 8.49 -7.75
CA VAL A 167 1.00 7.49 -8.76
C VAL A 167 1.71 8.15 -9.94
N ASP A 168 2.85 7.60 -10.34
CA ASP A 168 3.41 7.88 -11.66
C ASP A 168 2.73 6.95 -12.67
N LYS A 169 1.86 7.53 -13.49
CA LYS A 169 1.09 6.80 -14.51
C LYS A 169 1.97 6.13 -15.58
N LYS A 170 3.20 6.61 -15.81
CA LYS A 170 4.11 6.05 -16.82
C LYS A 170 4.80 4.80 -16.29
N THR A 171 5.39 4.90 -15.10
CA THR A 171 6.06 3.77 -14.47
C THR A 171 5.09 2.86 -13.73
N GLN A 172 3.85 3.28 -13.51
CA GLN A 172 2.86 2.58 -12.67
C GLN A 172 3.34 2.37 -11.23
N ARG A 173 4.31 3.18 -10.75
CA ARG A 173 4.71 3.21 -9.33
C ARG A 173 3.77 4.10 -8.53
N ALA A 174 3.55 3.71 -7.29
CA ALA A 174 2.84 4.45 -6.27
C ALA A 174 3.79 4.63 -5.09
N ALA A 175 3.97 5.87 -4.65
CA ALA A 175 4.77 6.17 -3.47
C ALA A 175 4.05 7.11 -2.52
N TRP A 176 4.21 6.89 -1.22
CA TRP A 176 3.57 7.69 -0.17
C TRP A 176 4.42 7.82 1.09
N THR A 177 4.10 8.83 1.88
CA THR A 177 4.62 9.09 3.23
C THR A 177 3.50 9.03 4.26
N VAL A 178 3.87 8.95 5.54
CA VAL A 178 2.93 8.85 6.66
C VAL A 178 3.13 10.02 7.61
N GLY A 179 2.08 10.83 7.79
CA GLY A 179 2.11 12.04 8.61
C GLY A 179 3.24 12.99 8.20
N ASP A 180 3.96 13.50 9.19
CA ASP A 180 5.05 14.45 9.01
C ASP A 180 6.39 13.78 8.66
N ASP A 181 6.48 12.43 8.70
CA ASP A 181 7.70 11.72 8.33
C ASP A 181 7.87 11.70 6.81
N LYS A 182 8.76 12.57 6.32
CA LYS A 182 9.15 12.62 4.90
C LYS A 182 10.45 11.86 4.61
N ASN A 183 11.06 11.22 5.62
CA ASN A 183 12.27 10.41 5.47
C ASN A 183 11.94 8.94 5.19
N THR A 184 10.76 8.47 5.59
CA THR A 184 10.29 7.11 5.31
C THR A 184 9.29 7.10 4.15
N VAL A 185 9.67 6.47 3.03
CA VAL A 185 8.84 6.41 1.82
C VAL A 185 8.48 4.97 1.49
N TYR A 186 7.19 4.72 1.33
CA TYR A 186 6.63 3.45 0.92
C TYR A 186 6.44 3.45 -0.59
N ASP A 187 6.95 2.45 -1.31
CA ASP A 187 6.98 2.41 -2.77
C ASP A 187 6.63 1.02 -3.33
N THR A 188 5.65 0.96 -4.23
CA THR A 188 5.23 -0.28 -4.92
C THR A 188 4.55 0.02 -6.26
N GLY A 189 4.16 -1.01 -7.01
CA GLY A 189 3.39 -0.85 -8.25
C GLY A 189 1.87 -0.76 -8.00
N ILE A 190 1.14 0.05 -8.78
CA ILE A 190 -0.34 0.09 -8.69
C ILE A 190 -0.98 -1.24 -9.07
N TYR A 191 -0.35 -2.05 -9.92
CA TYR A 191 -0.82 -3.41 -10.20
C TYR A 191 -0.58 -4.35 -9.02
N ASN A 192 0.51 -4.17 -8.26
CA ASN A 192 0.75 -4.90 -7.02
C ASN A 192 -0.38 -4.63 -6.02
N LEU A 193 -0.84 -3.37 -5.93
CA LEU A 193 -1.97 -2.97 -5.08
C LEU A 193 -3.32 -3.57 -5.50
N THR A 194 -3.41 -4.36 -6.57
CA THR A 194 -4.62 -5.15 -6.92
C THR A 194 -4.50 -6.61 -6.47
N LYS A 195 -3.39 -7.00 -5.82
CA LYS A 195 -3.13 -8.37 -5.37
C LYS A 195 -3.51 -8.56 -3.91
N ASP A 196 -3.64 -9.82 -3.53
CA ASP A 196 -3.90 -10.24 -2.16
C ASP A 196 -2.63 -10.12 -1.30
N GLU A 197 -1.47 -10.45 -1.88
CA GLU A 197 -0.15 -10.20 -1.33
C GLU A 197 0.69 -9.40 -2.31
N ALA A 198 1.29 -8.31 -1.83
CA ALA A 198 2.09 -7.41 -2.64
C ALA A 198 3.41 -7.05 -1.95
N PRO A 199 4.56 -7.15 -2.65
CA PRO A 199 5.81 -6.64 -2.12
C PRO A 199 5.79 -5.10 -2.10
N LEU A 200 6.48 -4.53 -1.12
CA LEU A 200 6.60 -3.10 -0.87
C LEU A 200 8.07 -2.78 -0.57
N LEU A 201 8.61 -1.71 -1.12
CA LEU A 201 9.83 -1.11 -0.59
C LEU A 201 9.49 -0.07 0.46
N VAL A 202 10.32 -0.02 1.50
CA VAL A 202 10.32 1.02 2.51
C VAL A 202 11.71 1.64 2.50
N HIS A 203 11.82 2.83 1.92
CA HIS A 203 13.04 3.61 1.90
C HIS A 203 13.12 4.41 3.20
N ILE A 204 14.23 4.30 3.93
CA ILE A 204 14.48 4.99 5.20
C ILE A 204 15.68 5.90 4.99
N GLY A 205 15.41 7.20 4.84
CA GLY A 205 16.41 8.15 4.39
C GLY A 205 16.96 7.77 3.01
N LYS A 206 18.24 8.09 2.78
CA LYS A 206 18.92 7.85 1.49
C LYS A 206 19.70 6.52 1.44
N ASP A 207 19.99 5.93 2.60
CA ASP A 207 20.99 4.86 2.74
C ASP A 207 20.37 3.48 2.98
N GLU A 208 19.11 3.41 3.41
CA GLU A 208 18.46 2.16 3.78
C GLU A 208 17.19 1.92 2.96
N THR A 209 17.06 0.73 2.41
CA THR A 209 15.84 0.25 1.75
C THR A 209 15.52 -1.14 2.24
N GLN A 210 14.32 -1.31 2.78
CA GLN A 210 13.79 -2.57 3.27
C GLN A 210 12.71 -3.10 2.33
N GLN A 211 12.59 -4.42 2.25
CA GLN A 211 11.46 -5.06 1.59
C GLN A 211 10.42 -5.48 2.63
N TRP A 212 9.18 -5.07 2.43
CA TRP A 212 8.02 -5.38 3.24
C TRP A 212 6.97 -6.12 2.42
N LEU A 213 5.97 -6.66 3.12
CA LEU A 213 4.81 -7.33 2.56
C LEU A 213 3.56 -6.53 2.92
N MET A 214 2.74 -6.23 1.90
CA MET A 214 1.36 -5.78 2.06
C MET A 214 0.45 -6.99 1.90
N VAL A 215 -0.40 -7.22 2.89
CA VAL A 215 -1.42 -8.27 2.86
C VAL A 215 -2.79 -7.62 2.86
N ARG A 216 -3.53 -7.77 1.76
CA ARG A 216 -4.90 -7.30 1.68
C ARG A 216 -5.73 -8.02 2.72
N ILE A 217 -6.47 -7.24 3.50
CA ILE A 217 -7.47 -7.75 4.44
C ILE A 217 -8.85 -7.47 3.87
N THR A 218 -9.71 -8.48 3.85
CA THR A 218 -11.10 -8.36 3.39
C THR A 218 -12.05 -8.72 4.53
N GLN A 219 -13.29 -8.23 4.47
CA GLN A 219 -14.30 -8.59 5.46
C GLN A 219 -14.61 -10.11 5.49
N LYS A 220 -14.37 -10.82 4.38
CA LYS A 220 -14.52 -12.28 4.32
C LYS A 220 -13.50 -13.03 5.18
N ASP A 221 -12.40 -12.38 5.55
CA ASP A 221 -11.36 -12.98 6.39
C ASP A 221 -11.78 -13.01 7.88
N LYS A 222 -12.74 -12.17 8.26
CA LYS A 222 -13.30 -12.12 9.62
C LYS A 222 -13.90 -13.47 10.03
N ASP A 223 -14.69 -14.08 9.17
CA ASP A 223 -15.39 -15.35 9.44
C ASP A 223 -14.44 -16.57 9.45
N LYS A 224 -13.25 -16.43 8.85
CA LYS A 224 -12.20 -17.47 8.88
C LYS A 224 -11.37 -17.44 10.16
N SER A 225 -11.25 -16.29 10.83
CA SER A 225 -10.52 -16.17 12.11
C SER A 225 -11.23 -16.88 13.28
N SER A 226 -12.57 -16.99 13.23
CA SER A 226 -13.37 -17.65 14.27
C SER A 226 -13.39 -19.17 14.21
N SER A 227 -12.96 -19.79 13.10
CA SER A 227 -12.96 -21.26 12.97
C SER A 227 -11.67 -21.92 13.47
N THR A 228 -10.56 -21.19 13.59
CA THR A 228 -9.29 -21.71 14.13
C THR A 228 -9.25 -21.68 15.66
N SER A 229 -10.00 -20.79 16.30
CA SER A 229 -10.06 -20.65 17.76
C SER A 229 -11.05 -21.61 18.45
N ALA A 230 -11.82 -22.40 17.68
CA ALA A 230 -12.75 -23.41 18.20
C ALA A 230 -12.19 -24.84 18.15
N SER A 231 -10.92 -25.02 17.79
CA SER A 231 -10.28 -26.33 17.59
C SER A 231 -9.01 -26.55 18.43
N GLU A 232 -8.80 -25.77 19.50
CA GLU A 232 -7.78 -26.04 20.54
C GLU A 232 -8.42 -26.47 21.86
#